data_AF-A0A1V5VVB2-F1
#
_entry.id   AF-A0A1V5VVB2-F1
#
_cell.length_a   1.000
_cell.length_b   1.000
_cell.length_c   1.000
_cell.angle_alpha   90.00
_cell.angle_beta   90.00
_cell.angle_gamma   90.00
#
_symmetry.space_group_name_H-M   'P 1'
#
loop_
_entity.id
_entity.type
_entity.pdbx_description
1 polymer ?
#
loop_
_entity_poly.entity_id
_entity_poly.type
_entity_poly.pdbx_seq_one_letter_code
_entity_poly.pdbx_strand_id
1 'polypeptide(L)'
;MRIVEQEKIYVGAVGVVITLATEKDLTSATVTEIHVKKPDGTAVKWLATVENNESLVYTTVEDDLDIPGNYVLHAYAEWLDLSKSLGNSVVLKVYAKYT
;
A
#
# COMPACT_ATOMS: atom_id res chain seq x y z
N MET A 1 2.64 26.85 21.61
CA MET A 1 3.24 26.08 20.51
C MET A 1 2.76 24.64 20.64
N ARG A 2 1.95 24.16 19.70
CA ARG A 2 1.46 22.76 19.67
C ARG A 2 2.37 22.00 18.71
N ILE A 3 3.12 21.04 19.22
CA ILE A 3 3.78 20.05 18.36
C ILE A 3 2.70 19.01 18.01
N VAL A 4 2.46 18.80 16.72
CA VAL A 4 1.60 17.72 16.24
C VAL A 4 2.55 16.61 15.83
N GLU A 5 2.59 15.53 16.60
CA GLU A 5 3.37 14.35 16.24
C GLU A 5 2.67 13.64 15.07
N GLN A 6 3.37 13.52 13.95
CA GLN A 6 2.97 12.67 12.84
C GLN A 6 3.80 11.40 12.94
N GLU A 7 3.14 10.24 12.90
CA GLU A 7 3.83 8.95 12.87
C GLU A 7 4.74 8.88 11.63
N LYS A 8 6.03 8.65 11.86
CA LYS A 8 7.03 8.51 10.81
C LYS A 8 7.32 7.04 10.63
N ILE A 9 7.24 6.58 9.38
CA ILE A 9 7.61 5.23 9.01
C ILE A 9 9.06 5.26 8.55
N TYR A 10 9.88 4.37 9.09
CA TYR A 10 11.33 4.33 8.87
C TYR A 10 11.74 3.08 8.09
N VAL A 11 12.89 3.13 7.43
CA VAL A 11 13.47 1.97 6.74
C VAL A 11 13.57 0.77 7.68
N GLY A 12 13.08 -0.39 7.20
CA GLY A 12 13.03 -1.64 7.94
C GLY A 12 11.82 -1.77 8.87
N ALA A 13 10.84 -0.87 8.81
CA ALA A 13 9.61 -1.02 9.57
C ALA A 13 8.77 -2.21 9.08
N VAL A 14 8.45 -3.11 10.00
CA VAL A 14 7.59 -4.29 9.80
C VAL A 14 6.31 -4.09 10.61
N GLY A 15 5.18 -4.54 10.08
CA GLY A 15 3.88 -4.43 10.76
C GLY A 15 3.12 -3.13 10.46
N VAL A 16 3.56 -2.33 9.49
CA VAL A 16 2.81 -1.13 9.07
C VAL A 16 1.56 -1.59 8.33
N VAL A 17 0.39 -1.20 8.83
CA VAL A 17 -0.90 -1.51 8.20
C VAL A 17 -1.22 -0.44 7.16
N ILE A 18 -1.39 -0.89 5.91
CA ILE A 18 -1.70 -0.07 4.76
C ILE A 18 -3.10 -0.43 4.31
N THR A 19 -4.01 0.55 4.36
CA THR A 19 -5.40 0.41 3.92
C THR A 19 -5.66 1.39 2.79
N LEU A 20 -6.02 0.88 1.62
CA LEU A 20 -6.34 1.68 0.44
C LEU A 20 -7.79 1.44 0.01
N ALA A 21 -8.59 2.51 -0.02
CA ALA A 21 -9.94 2.46 -0.56
C ALA A 21 -9.91 2.32 -2.09
N THR A 22 -10.77 1.46 -2.63
CA THR A 22 -10.88 1.22 -4.08
C THR A 22 -12.02 1.99 -4.73
N GLU A 23 -12.96 2.53 -3.93
CA GLU A 23 -14.23 3.14 -4.39
C GLU A 23 -15.07 2.20 -5.26
N LYS A 24 -14.86 0.88 -5.12
CA LYS A 24 -15.54 -0.18 -5.85
C LYS A 24 -15.93 -1.30 -4.88
N ASP A 25 -17.01 -1.99 -5.19
CA ASP A 25 -17.38 -3.23 -4.50
C ASP A 25 -16.45 -4.37 -4.92
N LEU A 26 -15.73 -4.91 -3.93
CA LEU A 26 -14.75 -5.99 -4.07
C LEU A 26 -15.33 -7.38 -3.81
N THR A 27 -16.65 -7.51 -3.57
CA THR A 27 -17.30 -8.78 -3.21
C THR A 27 -17.00 -9.92 -4.18
N SER A 28 -16.86 -9.63 -5.48
CA SER A 28 -16.57 -10.62 -6.54
C SER A 28 -15.17 -10.47 -7.14
N ALA A 29 -14.28 -9.73 -6.48
CA ALA A 29 -12.90 -9.58 -6.94
C ALA A 29 -12.15 -10.92 -6.84
N THR A 30 -11.47 -11.30 -7.92
CA THR A 30 -10.66 -12.52 -7.99
C THR A 30 -9.17 -12.27 -7.81
N VAL A 31 -8.74 -11.02 -8.00
CA VAL A 31 -7.37 -10.57 -7.73
C VAL A 31 -7.46 -9.33 -6.86
N THR A 32 -6.67 -9.29 -5.79
CA THR A 32 -6.59 -8.17 -4.86
C THR A 32 -5.13 -7.93 -4.48
N GLU A 33 -4.55 -6.88 -5.04
CA GLU A 33 -3.13 -6.55 -4.88
C GLU A 33 -2.96 -5.07 -4.54
N ILE A 34 -1.85 -4.72 -3.89
CA ILE A 34 -1.32 -3.37 -3.88
C ILE A 34 -0.10 -3.36 -4.79
N HIS A 35 -0.15 -2.57 -5.87
CA HIS A 35 0.99 -2.38 -6.76
C HIS A 35 1.84 -1.24 -6.20
N VAL A 36 3.11 -1.54 -5.96
CA VAL A 36 4.02 -0.62 -5.28
C VAL A 36 5.18 -0.29 -6.19
N LYS A 37 5.43 1.00 -6.36
CA LYS A 37 6.66 1.52 -6.94
C LYS A 37 7.56 2.03 -5.82
N LYS A 38 8.68 1.35 -5.63
CA LYS A 38 9.74 1.72 -4.69
C LYS A 38 10.45 3.02 -5.14
N PRO A 39 11.17 3.71 -4.24
CA PRO A 39 11.85 4.97 -4.57
C PRO A 39 12.91 4.86 -5.68
N ASP A 40 13.53 3.69 -5.83
CA ASP A 40 14.49 3.38 -6.89
C ASP A 40 13.84 3.10 -8.26
N GLY A 41 12.51 3.06 -8.31
CA GLY A 41 11.74 2.74 -9.51
C GLY A 41 11.35 1.26 -9.64
N THR A 42 11.86 0.39 -8.78
CA THR A 42 11.48 -1.03 -8.75
C THR A 42 9.98 -1.18 -8.47
N ALA A 43 9.30 -2.03 -9.24
CA ALA A 43 7.89 -2.33 -9.06
C ALA A 43 7.70 -3.71 -8.41
N VAL A 44 6.91 -3.76 -7.34
CA VAL A 44 6.53 -5.00 -6.65
C VAL A 44 5.01 -5.05 -6.46
N LYS A 45 4.49 -6.24 -6.18
CA LYS A 45 3.08 -6.48 -5.91
C LYS A 45 2.93 -7.12 -4.55
N TRP A 46 2.07 -6.55 -3.72
CA TRP A 46 1.72 -7.11 -2.43
C TRP A 46 0.33 -7.73 -2.52
N LEU A 47 0.20 -9.00 -2.11
CA LEU A 47 -1.09 -9.67 -2.05
C LEU A 47 -1.90 -9.10 -0.87
N ALA A 48 -3.01 -8.44 -1.16
CA ALA A 48 -3.80 -7.73 -0.17
C ALA A 48 -5.11 -8.45 0.12
N THR A 49 -5.62 -8.28 1.34
CA THR A 49 -6.92 -8.81 1.77
C THR A 49 -8.00 -7.75 1.64
N VAL A 50 -9.23 -8.16 1.33
CA VAL A 50 -10.39 -7.25 1.30
C VAL A 50 -10.89 -6.96 2.71
N GLU A 51 -11.16 -5.68 2.99
CA GLU A 51 -11.81 -5.21 4.21
C GLU A 51 -13.06 -4.40 3.85
N ASN A 52 -14.17 -4.65 4.55
CA ASN A 52 -15.46 -3.97 4.37
C ASN A 52 -15.97 -3.94 2.91
N ASN A 53 -15.55 -4.88 2.07
CA ASN A 53 -15.84 -4.98 0.63
C ASN A 53 -15.39 -3.78 -0.23
N GLU A 54 -14.69 -2.80 0.31
CA GLU A 54 -14.34 -1.56 -0.42
C GLU A 54 -12.87 -1.15 -0.26
N SER A 55 -12.12 -1.83 0.62
CA SER A 55 -10.72 -1.52 0.91
C SER A 55 -9.81 -2.73 0.75
N LEU A 56 -8.59 -2.46 0.30
CA LEU A 56 -7.50 -3.44 0.31
C LEU A 56 -6.56 -3.14 1.49
N VAL A 57 -6.27 -4.19 2.26
CA VAL A 57 -5.41 -4.12 3.45
C VAL A 57 -4.18 -4.99 3.24
N TYR A 58 -3.03 -4.44 3.59
CA TYR A 58 -1.76 -5.15 3.63
C TYR A 58 -0.96 -4.75 4.87
N THR A 59 -0.26 -5.71 5.47
CA THR A 59 0.66 -5.46 6.58
C THR A 59 2.08 -5.70 6.10
N THR A 60 2.94 -4.68 6.18
CA THR A 60 4.32 -4.79 5.67
C THR A 60 5.09 -5.88 6.41
N VAL A 61 5.87 -6.63 5.65
CA VAL A 61 6.78 -7.66 6.13
C VAL A 61 8.23 -7.18 6.02
N GLU A 62 9.17 -8.05 6.37
CA GLU A 62 10.60 -7.80 6.18
C GLU A 62 10.90 -7.44 4.71
N ASP A 63 11.84 -6.51 4.51
CA ASP A 63 12.31 -6.01 3.20
C ASP A 63 11.30 -5.24 2.32
N ASP A 64 10.06 -5.04 2.75
CA ASP A 64 9.10 -4.21 2.00
C ASP A 64 9.52 -2.73 1.94
N LEU A 65 9.95 -2.20 3.09
CA LEU A 65 10.33 -0.79 3.30
C LEU A 65 11.85 -0.65 3.47
N ASP A 66 12.59 -1.22 2.54
CA ASP A 66 14.05 -1.35 2.53
C ASP A 66 14.81 -0.10 2.05
N ILE A 67 14.15 0.81 1.32
CA ILE A 67 14.77 1.96 0.68
C ILE A 67 14.14 3.24 1.23
N PRO A 68 14.91 4.25 1.68
CA PRO A 68 14.32 5.51 2.10
C PRO A 68 13.77 6.27 0.88
N GLY A 69 12.61 6.90 1.03
CA GLY A 69 12.02 7.72 -0.01
C GLY A 69 10.50 7.61 -0.11
N ASN A 70 9.99 8.02 -1.26
CA ASN A 70 8.56 7.99 -1.56
C ASN A 70 8.21 6.70 -2.30
N TYR A 71 7.39 5.87 -1.67
CA TYR A 71 6.74 4.74 -2.30
C TYR A 71 5.42 5.20 -2.89
N VAL A 72 5.10 4.77 -4.11
CA VAL A 72 3.78 5.01 -4.72
C VAL A 72 3.00 3.70 -4.68
N LEU A 73 1.85 3.72 -4.03
CA LEU A 73 1.02 2.55 -3.80
C LEU A 73 -0.29 2.73 -4.55
N HIS A 74 -0.72 1.70 -5.27
CA HIS A 74 -1.98 1.66 -6.00
C HIS A 74 -2.78 0.44 -5.57
N ALA A 75 -4.02 0.63 -5.15
CA ALA A 75 -4.93 -0.50 -5.01
C ALA A 75 -5.26 -1.09 -6.39
N TYR A 76 -5.23 -2.42 -6.49
CA TYR A 76 -5.50 -3.13 -7.73
C TYR A 76 -6.46 -4.29 -7.48
N ALA A 77 -7.55 -4.32 -8.24
CA ALA A 77 -8.48 -5.44 -8.23
C ALA A 77 -8.87 -5.85 -9.66
N GLU A 78 -9.06 -7.15 -9.87
CA GLU A 78 -9.64 -7.71 -11.09
C GLU A 78 -10.89 -8.52 -10.76
N TRP A 79 -11.85 -8.50 -11.70
CA TRP A 79 -13.05 -9.32 -11.69
C TRP A 79 -13.04 -10.21 -12.94
N LEU A 80 -13.69 -11.38 -12.84
CA LEU A 80 -13.70 -12.44 -13.88
C LEU A 80 -14.01 -11.91 -15.30
N ASP A 81 -14.82 -10.85 -15.41
CA ASP A 81 -15.24 -10.28 -16.69
C ASP A 81 -14.77 -8.82 -16.86
N LEU A 82 -13.53 -8.67 -17.35
CA LEU A 82 -12.96 -7.49 -18.05
C LEU A 82 -12.86 -6.14 -17.32
N SER A 83 -13.26 -6.02 -16.07
CA SER A 83 -13.06 -4.79 -15.31
C SER A 83 -11.70 -4.81 -14.62
N LYS A 84 -10.80 -3.90 -15.03
CA LYS A 84 -9.57 -3.59 -14.29
C LYS A 84 -9.71 -2.18 -13.77
N SER A 85 -9.71 -2.00 -12.46
CA SER A 85 -9.69 -0.68 -11.85
C SER A 85 -8.37 -0.50 -11.12
N LEU A 86 -7.60 0.50 -11.54
CA LEU A 86 -6.60 1.08 -10.66
C LEU A 86 -7.39 1.92 -9.66
N GLY A 87 -7.36 1.52 -8.39
CA GLY A 87 -7.92 2.32 -7.31
C GLY A 87 -7.06 3.55 -7.03
N ASN A 88 -7.38 4.24 -5.94
CA ASN A 88 -6.66 5.43 -5.51
C ASN A 88 -5.16 5.15 -5.31
N SER A 89 -4.34 6.15 -5.64
CA SER A 89 -2.90 6.13 -5.41
C SER A 89 -2.53 6.94 -4.18
N VAL A 90 -1.62 6.39 -3.36
CA VAL A 90 -1.13 7.06 -2.15
C VAL A 90 0.39 7.06 -2.17
N VAL A 91 0.98 8.18 -1.73
CA VAL A 91 2.42 8.29 -1.53
C VAL A 91 2.73 8.04 -0.06
N LEU A 92 3.45 6.95 0.21
CA LEU A 92 3.99 6.63 1.52
C LEU A 92 5.44 7.12 1.62
N LYS A 93 5.72 7.99 2.58
CA LYS A 93 7.08 8.47 2.84
C LYS A 93 7.77 7.61 3.89
N VAL A 94 8.85 6.95 3.49
CA VAL A 94 9.74 6.16 4.36
C VAL A 94 11.00 6.96 4.64
N TYR A 95 11.28 7.21 5.91
CA TYR A 95 12.47 7.95 6.36
C TYR A 95 13.66 6.99 6.53
N ALA A 96 14.88 7.50 6.34
CA ALA A 96 16.09 6.75 6.65
C ALA A 96 16.07 6.25 8.09
N LYS A 97 16.62 5.05 8.33
CA LYS A 97 16.61 4.38 9.63
C LYS A 97 16.96 5.35 10.76
N TYR A 98 16.13 5.37 11.80
CA TYR A 98 16.42 6.16 12.99
C TYR A 98 17.56 5.48 13.76
N THR A 99 18.76 6.06 13.69
CA THR A 99 19.96 5.61 14.41
C THR A 99 20.37 6.64 15.43
#